data_AF-A0A7W7D6H1-F1
#
_entry.id   AF-A0A7W7D6H1-F1
#
_cell.length_a   1.000
_cell.length_b   1.000
_cell.length_c   1.000
_cell.angle_alpha   90.00
_cell.angle_beta   90.00
_cell.angle_gamma   90.00
#
_symmetry.space_group_name_H-M   'P 1'
#
loop_
_entity.id
_entity.type
_entity.pdbx_description
1 polymer ?
#
loop_
_entity_poly.entity_id
_entity_poly.type
_entity_poly.pdbx_seq_one_letter_code
_entity_poly.pdbx_strand_id
1 'polypeptide(L)'
;MPTRTATQKRAEVKADYDAFLAKCPSRRLLDRISDKWVALILAALGSDGPRRSAGDLGGEPRSMRYSELSRRLAGVSQKMLTQTLRSLERDGLVTRTVTPTVPVTVTYELTDLGLSLHHVIRGIKAWAEAHMDEVLANREKYDTHTP
;
A
#
# COMPACT_ATOMS: atom_id res chain seq x y z
N MET A 1 -42.69 -2.17 16.05
CA MET A 1 -41.50 -2.07 15.17
C MET A 1 -40.26 -2.44 16.00
N PRO A 2 -39.56 -3.53 15.71
CA PRO A 2 -38.38 -3.92 16.49
C PRO A 2 -37.19 -3.01 16.15
N THR A 3 -36.61 -2.38 17.16
CA THR A 3 -35.42 -1.50 17.01
C THR A 3 -34.19 -2.38 16.78
N ARG A 4 -33.57 -2.25 15.60
CA ARG A 4 -32.34 -2.97 15.26
C ARG A 4 -31.20 -2.60 16.22
N THR A 5 -30.48 -3.62 16.69
CA THR A 5 -29.30 -3.49 17.56
C THR A 5 -28.10 -2.90 16.82
N ALA A 6 -27.22 -2.17 17.52
CA ALA A 6 -26.02 -1.55 16.92
C ALA A 6 -25.10 -2.56 16.19
N THR A 7 -25.06 -3.81 16.66
CA THR A 7 -24.33 -4.92 16.02
C THR A 7 -24.93 -5.30 14.66
N GLN A 8 -26.25 -5.34 14.54
CA GLN A 8 -26.93 -5.59 13.25
C GLN A 8 -26.73 -4.44 12.28
N LYS A 9 -26.79 -3.19 12.77
CA LYS A 9 -26.51 -2.00 11.96
C LYS A 9 -25.07 -2.00 11.42
N ARG A 10 -24.09 -2.45 12.21
CA ARG A 10 -22.68 -2.61 11.78
C ARG A 10 -22.49 -3.76 10.78
N ALA A 11 -23.23 -4.86 10.94
CA ALA A 11 -23.19 -5.98 10.01
C ALA A 11 -23.80 -5.64 8.64
N GLU A 12 -24.92 -4.90 8.62
CA GLU A 12 -25.53 -4.36 7.39
C GLU A 12 -24.59 -3.38 6.68
N VAL A 13 -23.93 -2.46 7.41
CA VAL A 13 -22.94 -1.55 6.82
C VAL A 13 -21.68 -2.27 6.29
N LYS A 14 -21.28 -3.38 6.93
CA LYS A 14 -20.15 -4.22 6.48
C LYS A 14 -20.44 -4.96 5.17
N ALA A 15 -21.72 -5.23 4.88
CA ALA A 15 -22.15 -5.93 3.67
C ALA A 15 -22.21 -5.01 2.42
N ASP A 16 -22.28 -3.69 2.59
CA ASP A 16 -22.54 -2.73 1.51
C ASP A 16 -21.30 -1.94 1.01
N TYR A 17 -20.08 -2.39 1.35
CA TYR A 17 -18.86 -1.75 0.81
C TYR A 17 -18.62 -2.14 -0.65
N ASP A 18 -19.40 -1.56 -1.56
CA ASP A 18 -19.24 -1.72 -3.00
C ASP A 18 -18.35 -0.62 -3.59
N ALA A 19 -17.18 -1.01 -4.11
CA ALA A 19 -16.22 -0.13 -4.78
C ALA A 19 -16.78 0.56 -6.05
N PHE A 20 -17.79 -0.04 -6.68
CA PHE A 20 -18.43 0.49 -7.87
C PHE A 20 -19.39 1.64 -7.55
N LEU A 21 -19.81 1.81 -6.28
CA LEU A 21 -20.63 2.94 -5.84
C LEU A 21 -19.76 4.19 -5.58
N ALA A 22 -20.05 5.29 -6.28
CA ALA A 22 -19.24 6.51 -6.27
C ALA A 22 -19.04 7.17 -4.88
N LYS A 23 -19.95 6.94 -3.92
CA LYS A 23 -19.90 7.50 -2.56
C LYS A 23 -19.43 6.49 -1.51
N CYS A 24 -19.11 5.26 -1.92
CA CYS A 24 -18.70 4.24 -0.97
C CYS A 24 -17.31 4.54 -0.41
N PRO A 25 -17.12 4.49 0.92
CA PRO A 25 -15.80 4.70 1.53
C PRO A 25 -14.71 3.76 1.01
N SER A 26 -15.08 2.57 0.52
CA SER A 26 -14.14 1.62 -0.10
C SER A 26 -13.46 2.18 -1.35
N ARG A 27 -14.12 3.08 -2.09
CA ARG A 27 -13.53 3.74 -3.27
C ARG A 27 -12.37 4.66 -2.89
N ARG A 28 -12.48 5.38 -1.78
CA ARG A 28 -11.36 6.21 -1.25
C ARG A 28 -10.17 5.37 -0.82
N LEU A 29 -10.43 4.19 -0.26
CA LEU A 29 -9.37 3.24 0.08
C LEU A 29 -8.74 2.66 -1.19
N LEU A 30 -9.53 2.33 -2.22
CA LEU A 30 -9.01 1.87 -3.52
C LEU A 30 -8.16 2.92 -4.21
N ASP A 31 -8.60 4.18 -4.24
CA ASP A 31 -7.80 5.29 -4.77
C ASP A 31 -6.45 5.36 -4.05
N ARG A 32 -6.44 5.16 -2.73
CA ARG A 32 -5.21 5.15 -1.94
C ARG A 32 -4.34 3.93 -2.20
N ILE A 33 -4.91 2.74 -2.31
CA ILE A 33 -4.15 1.51 -2.60
C ILE A 33 -3.56 1.57 -4.02
N SER A 34 -4.25 2.25 -4.95
CA SER A 34 -3.77 2.47 -6.31
C SER A 34 -2.67 3.54 -6.42
N ASP A 35 -2.40 4.29 -5.35
CA ASP A 35 -1.30 5.24 -5.32
C ASP A 35 0.05 4.51 -5.35
N LYS A 36 0.89 4.89 -6.31
CA LYS A 36 2.24 4.33 -6.51
C LYS A 36 3.05 4.29 -5.20
N TRP A 37 2.99 5.37 -4.42
CA TRP A 37 3.83 5.48 -3.22
C TRP A 37 3.29 4.65 -2.07
N VAL A 38 1.98 4.45 -1.97
CA VAL A 38 1.41 3.48 -1.02
C VAL A 38 1.96 2.10 -1.29
N ALA A 39 1.90 1.62 -2.53
CA ALA A 39 2.45 0.31 -2.89
C ALA A 39 3.95 0.20 -2.56
N LEU A 40 4.75 1.24 -2.87
CA LEU A 40 6.19 1.23 -2.59
C LEU A 40 6.54 1.33 -1.10
N ILE A 41 5.76 2.07 -0.29
CA ILE A 41 5.94 2.13 1.17
C ILE A 41 5.61 0.78 1.79
N LEU A 42 4.48 0.18 1.41
CA LEU A 42 4.09 -1.15 1.90
C LEU A 42 5.16 -2.18 1.55
N ALA A 43 5.64 -2.19 0.31
CA ALA A 43 6.73 -3.07 -0.13
C ALA A 43 8.03 -2.83 0.66
N ALA A 44 8.37 -1.56 0.92
CA ALA A 44 9.58 -1.21 1.66
C ALA A 44 9.55 -1.72 3.11
N LEU A 45 8.42 -1.55 3.80
CA LEU A 45 8.22 -1.93 5.20
C LEU A 45 7.94 -3.45 5.36
N GLY A 46 7.26 -4.05 4.38
CA GLY A 46 6.98 -5.50 4.30
C GLY A 46 8.15 -6.35 3.80
N SER A 47 9.36 -5.77 3.73
CA SER A 47 10.62 -6.46 3.42
C SER A 47 10.88 -6.90 1.96
N ASP A 48 10.24 -6.25 0.97
CA ASP A 48 10.51 -6.45 -0.47
C ASP A 48 11.81 -5.73 -0.90
N GLY A 49 12.97 -6.32 -0.61
CA GLY A 49 14.29 -5.75 -0.91
C GLY A 49 14.76 -5.97 -2.36
N PRO A 50 15.60 -5.08 -2.93
CA PRO A 50 16.10 -5.18 -4.32
C PRO A 50 17.07 -6.35 -4.58
N ARG A 51 17.32 -7.21 -3.59
CA ARG A 51 18.23 -8.37 -3.69
C ARG A 51 17.56 -9.72 -3.36
N ARG A 52 16.23 -9.82 -3.43
CA ARG A 52 15.55 -11.10 -3.26
C ARG A 52 15.18 -11.69 -4.62
N SER A 53 15.63 -12.91 -4.89
CA SER A 53 15.10 -13.71 -6.00
C SER A 53 13.64 -14.04 -5.73
N ALA A 54 12.84 -14.18 -6.78
CA ALA A 54 11.39 -14.40 -6.76
C ALA A 54 10.90 -15.66 -6.00
N GLY A 55 11.78 -16.38 -5.29
CA GLY A 55 11.47 -17.58 -4.49
C GLY A 55 11.64 -17.44 -2.97
N ASP A 56 12.11 -16.31 -2.45
CA ASP A 56 12.35 -16.14 -1.00
C ASP A 56 11.13 -15.51 -0.30
N LEU A 57 10.29 -16.36 0.29
CA LEU A 57 8.98 -16.03 0.88
C LEU A 57 9.02 -15.43 2.29
N GLY A 58 10.19 -15.07 2.83
CA GLY A 58 10.31 -14.76 4.26
C GLY A 58 11.34 -13.67 4.58
N GLY A 59 10.92 -12.42 4.49
CA GLY A 59 11.55 -11.35 5.25
C GLY A 59 10.58 -10.87 6.32
N GLU A 60 10.99 -10.89 7.59
CA GLU A 60 10.19 -10.29 8.65
C GLU A 60 9.94 -8.81 8.33
N PRO A 61 8.71 -8.30 8.53
CA PRO A 61 8.43 -6.88 8.42
C PRO A 61 9.44 -6.08 9.24
N ARG A 62 9.87 -4.93 8.71
CA ARG A 62 10.87 -4.13 9.40
C ARG A 62 10.43 -2.69 9.56
N SER A 63 10.68 -2.18 10.75
CA SER A 63 10.57 -0.77 11.04
C SER A 63 11.63 0.04 10.28
N MET A 64 11.25 1.17 9.70
CA MET A 64 12.15 2.05 8.94
C MET A 64 12.04 3.51 9.37
N ARG A 65 13.17 4.22 9.37
CA ARG A 65 13.20 5.68 9.55
C ARG A 65 12.73 6.39 8.28
N TYR A 66 12.28 7.63 8.45
CA TYR A 66 11.90 8.50 7.31
C TYR A 66 13.00 8.60 6.25
N SER A 67 14.25 8.80 6.68
CA SER A 67 15.38 8.95 5.76
C SER A 67 15.70 7.67 4.99
N GLU A 68 15.46 6.51 5.59
CA GLU A 68 15.63 5.21 4.91
C GLU A 68 14.54 5.00 3.86
N LEU A 69 13.28 5.32 4.20
CA LEU A 69 12.17 5.30 3.24
C LEU A 69 12.43 6.27 2.09
N SER A 70 12.82 7.50 2.39
CA SER A 70 13.11 8.52 1.37
C SER A 70 14.25 8.13 0.43
N ARG A 71 15.29 7.43 0.93
CA ARG A 71 16.38 6.91 0.08
C ARG A 71 15.95 5.73 -0.77
N ARG A 72 15.12 4.83 -0.21
CA ARG A 72 14.67 3.62 -0.91
C ARG A 72 13.65 3.92 -2.00
N LEU A 73 12.79 4.92 -1.76
CA LEU A 73 11.76 5.35 -2.70
C LEU A 73 12.32 6.46 -3.61
N ALA A 74 13.25 6.09 -4.50
CA ALA A 74 13.87 7.04 -5.42
C ALA A 74 12.81 7.82 -6.22
N GLY A 75 12.94 9.15 -6.26
CA GLY A 75 12.01 10.06 -6.94
C GLY A 75 10.79 10.48 -6.11
N VAL A 76 10.60 10.00 -4.88
CA VAL A 76 9.55 10.53 -4.00
C VAL A 76 9.94 11.91 -3.50
N SER A 77 9.04 12.88 -3.63
CA SER A 77 9.26 14.18 -2.99
C SER A 77 9.03 14.07 -1.47
N GLN A 78 9.70 14.92 -0.69
CA GLN A 78 9.53 14.95 0.76
C GLN A 78 8.06 15.19 1.16
N LYS A 79 7.39 16.09 0.43
CA LYS A 79 5.97 16.40 0.63
C LYS A 79 5.09 15.17 0.39
N MET A 80 5.31 14.45 -0.71
CA MET A 80 4.52 13.25 -1.04
C MET A 80 4.74 12.13 -0.02
N LEU A 81 5.99 11.86 0.36
CA LEU A 81 6.28 10.82 1.36
C LEU A 81 5.61 11.14 2.70
N THR A 82 5.71 12.39 3.16
CA THR A 82 5.07 12.85 4.40
C THR A 82 3.54 12.73 4.35
N GLN A 83 2.92 13.17 3.25
CA GLN A 83 1.47 13.08 3.09
C GLN A 83 0.98 11.64 3.03
N THR A 84 1.73 10.76 2.36
CA THR A 84 1.40 9.35 2.23
C THR A 84 1.53 8.64 3.57
N LEU A 85 2.63 8.82 4.31
CA LEU A 85 2.82 8.22 5.63
C LEU A 85 1.73 8.67 6.63
N ARG A 86 1.38 9.97 6.65
CA ARG A 86 0.27 10.47 7.48
C ARG A 86 -1.08 9.86 7.12
N SER A 87 -1.28 9.55 5.84
CA SER A 87 -2.51 8.94 5.35
C SER A 87 -2.59 7.46 5.74
N LEU A 88 -1.48 6.72 5.58
CA LEU A 88 -1.37 5.33 6.02
C LEU A 88 -1.48 5.19 7.54
N GLU A 89 -0.90 6.13 8.30
CA GLU A 89 -1.06 6.21 9.76
C GLU A 89 -2.52 6.45 10.15
N ARG A 90 -3.19 7.40 9.49
CA ARG A 90 -4.62 7.67 9.74
C ARG A 90 -5.51 6.47 9.44
N ASP A 91 -5.19 5.68 8.42
CA ASP A 91 -5.96 4.48 8.06
C ASP A 91 -5.62 3.27 8.94
N GLY A 92 -4.63 3.39 9.83
CA GLY A 92 -4.18 2.29 10.67
C GLY A 92 -3.38 1.22 9.91
N LEU A 93 -2.80 1.55 8.75
CA LEU A 93 -1.93 0.67 7.97
C LEU A 93 -0.48 0.73 8.44
N VAL A 94 -0.08 1.85 9.02
CA VAL A 94 1.28 2.10 9.52
C VAL A 94 1.23 2.66 10.94
N THR A 95 2.10 2.16 11.81
CA THR A 95 2.36 2.75 13.12
C THR A 95 3.58 3.65 13.04
N ARG A 96 3.48 4.86 13.61
CA ARG A 96 4.60 5.79 13.76
C ARG A 96 5.09 5.78 15.20
N THR A 97 6.34 5.38 15.43
CA THR A 97 6.94 5.30 16.77
C THR A 97 8.02 6.35 16.92
N VAL A 98 7.90 7.18 17.96
CA VAL A 98 8.93 8.15 18.36
C VAL A 98 9.73 7.57 19.51
N THR A 99 11.02 7.35 19.30
CA THR A 99 11.93 6.82 20.32
C THR A 99 12.80 7.96 20.86
N PRO A 100 12.82 8.18 22.19
CA PRO A 100 13.62 9.22 22.81
C PRO A 100 15.11 8.80 22.87
N THR A 101 15.74 8.76 21.70
CA THR A 101 17.20 8.60 21.55
C THR A 101 17.87 9.96 21.41
N VAL A 102 19.21 10.01 21.44
CA VAL A 102 19.99 11.19 21.07
C VAL A 102 20.71 10.91 19.75
N PRO A 103 20.33 11.54 18.62
CA PRO A 103 19.13 12.38 18.41
C PRO A 103 17.84 11.56 18.41
N VAL A 104 16.67 12.21 18.59
CA VAL A 104 15.35 11.55 18.60
C VAL A 104 15.13 10.81 17.28
N THR A 105 14.71 9.54 17.38
CA THR A 105 14.47 8.69 16.22
C THR A 105 12.97 8.53 16.01
N VAL A 106 12.53 8.63 14.74
CA VAL A 106 11.16 8.31 14.34
C VAL A 106 11.20 7.16 13.36
N THR A 107 10.41 6.13 13.62
CA THR A 107 10.30 4.94 12.79
C THR A 107 8.85 4.68 12.39
N TYR A 108 8.69 3.93 11.30
CA TYR A 108 7.41 3.54 10.71
C TYR A 108 7.40 2.03 10.50
N GLU A 109 6.31 1.37 10.83
CA GLU A 109 6.14 -0.08 10.73
C GLU A 109 4.72 -0.43 10.26
N LEU A 110 4.55 -1.53 9.54
CA LEU A 110 3.23 -2.01 9.16
C LEU A 110 2.47 -2.53 10.39
N THR A 111 1.18 -2.24 10.45
CA THR A 111 0.27 -2.95 11.36
C THR A 111 -0.13 -4.29 10.76
N ASP A 112 -0.85 -5.13 11.52
CA ASP A 112 -1.47 -6.35 10.97
C ASP A 112 -2.36 -6.06 9.76
N LEU A 113 -3.09 -4.94 9.80
CA LEU A 113 -3.89 -4.48 8.66
C LEU A 113 -2.99 -4.08 7.48
N GLY A 114 -1.91 -3.35 7.73
CA GLY A 114 -0.91 -2.99 6.72
C GLY A 114 -0.25 -4.21 6.09
N LEU A 115 0.05 -5.25 6.87
CA LEU A 115 0.60 -6.52 6.40
C LEU A 115 -0.39 -7.29 5.54
N SER A 116 -1.68 -7.32 5.94
CA SER A 116 -2.72 -7.95 5.13
C SER A 116 -2.84 -7.30 3.75
N LEU A 117 -2.73 -5.97 3.68
CA LEU A 117 -2.77 -5.23 2.42
C LEU A 117 -1.48 -5.42 1.61
N HIS A 118 -0.31 -5.45 2.27
CA HIS A 118 0.98 -5.73 1.63
C HIS A 118 0.95 -7.08 0.88
N HIS A 119 0.34 -8.11 1.47
CA HIS A 119 0.19 -9.41 0.81
C HIS A 119 -0.60 -9.33 -0.50
N VAL A 120 -1.68 -8.54 -0.53
CA VAL A 120 -2.49 -8.32 -1.74
C VAL A 120 -1.69 -7.56 -2.80
N ILE A 121 -1.02 -6.47 -2.40
CA ILE A 121 -0.17 -5.67 -3.29
C ILE A 121 0.96 -6.51 -3.88
N ARG A 122 1.53 -7.44 -3.12
CA ARG A 122 2.58 -8.34 -3.60
C ARG A 122 2.09 -9.22 -4.76
N GLY A 123 0.85 -9.69 -4.71
CA GLY A 123 0.24 -10.42 -5.83
C GLY A 123 0.14 -9.58 -7.10
N ILE A 124 -0.31 -8.32 -6.97
CA ILE A 124 -0.39 -7.36 -8.08
C ILE A 124 1.00 -7.08 -8.66
N LYS A 125 2.00 -6.85 -7.79
CA LYS A 125 3.39 -6.63 -8.18
C LYS A 125 3.94 -7.83 -8.96
N ALA A 126 3.78 -9.03 -8.43
CA ALA A 126 4.28 -10.26 -9.07
C ALA A 126 3.64 -10.47 -10.45
N TRP A 127 2.33 -10.24 -10.57
CA TRP A 127 1.65 -10.31 -11.86
C TRP A 127 2.20 -9.26 -12.85
N ALA A 128 2.36 -8.01 -12.41
CA ALA A 128 2.88 -6.94 -13.25
C ALA A 128 4.32 -7.22 -13.72
N GLU A 129 5.18 -7.72 -12.84
CA GLU A 129 6.55 -8.10 -13.18
C GLU A 129 6.60 -9.27 -14.18
N ALA A 130 5.70 -10.26 -14.03
CA ALA A 130 5.65 -11.42 -14.92
C ALA A 130 5.08 -11.12 -16.32
N HIS A 131 4.23 -10.10 -16.47
CA HIS A 131 3.52 -9.81 -17.72
C HIS A 131 3.96 -8.49 -18.39
N MET A 132 4.98 -7.81 -17.86
CA MET A 132 5.39 -6.52 -18.40
C MET A 132 5.85 -6.59 -19.86
N ASP A 133 6.55 -7.67 -20.25
CA ASP A 133 7.01 -7.86 -21.63
C ASP A 133 5.84 -8.03 -22.61
N GLU A 134 4.80 -8.76 -22.22
CA GLU A 134 3.57 -8.92 -23.01
C GLU A 134 2.85 -7.58 -23.17
N VAL A 135 2.75 -6.79 -22.09
CA VAL A 135 2.17 -5.45 -22.12
C VAL A 135 2.97 -4.52 -23.05
N LEU A 136 4.30 -4.57 -23.01
CA LEU A 136 5.16 -3.79 -23.91
C LEU A 136 4.95 -4.16 -25.37
N ALA A 137 4.92 -5.47 -25.69
CA ALA A 137 4.68 -5.95 -27.04
C ALA A 137 3.30 -5.52 -27.57
N ASN A 138 2.27 -5.53 -26.73
CA ASN A 138 0.93 -5.07 -27.11
C ASN A 138 0.88 -3.55 -27.32
N ARG A 139 1.61 -2.75 -26.54
CA ARG A 139 1.74 -1.30 -26.75
C ARG A 139 2.42 -0.97 -28.07
N GLU A 140 3.55 -1.61 -28.36
CA GLU A 140 4.27 -1.41 -29.62
C GLU A 140 3.40 -1.77 -30.84
N LYS A 141 2.67 -2.89 -30.77
CA LYS A 141 1.69 -3.25 -31.81
C LYS A 141 0.62 -2.18 -31.99
N TYR A 142 0.05 -1.65 -30.90
CA TYR A 142 -0.96 -0.60 -30.99
C TYR A 142 -0.40 0.70 -31.60
N ASP A 143 0.76 1.15 -31.13
CA ASP A 143 1.40 2.40 -31.58
C ASP A 143 1.81 2.31 -33.06
N THR A 144 2.22 1.14 -33.53
CA THR A 144 2.53 0.88 -34.95
C THR A 144 1.29 0.67 -35.83
N HIS A 145 0.13 0.38 -35.25
CA HIS A 145 -1.17 0.28 -35.94
C HIS A 145 -1.97 1.59 -35.91
N THR A 146 -1.39 2.69 -35.41
CA THR A 146 -2.02 4.00 -35.52
C THR A 146 -1.78 4.52 -36.96
N PRO A 147 -2.85 4.71 -37.77
CA PRO A 147 -2.75 5.15 -39.16
C PRO A 147 -2.20 6.58 -39.33
#